data_AF-A0A2D4PKN8-F1
#
_entry.id   AF-A0A2D4PKN8-F1
#
_cell.length_a   1.000
_cell.length_b   1.000
_cell.length_c   1.000
_cell.angle_alpha   90.00
_cell.angle_beta   90.00
_cell.angle_gamma   90.00
#
_symmetry.space_group_name_H-M   'P 1'
#
loop_
_entity.id
_entity.type
_entity.pdbx_description
1 polymer ?
#
loop_
_entity_poly.entity_id
_entity_poly.type
_entity_poly.pdbx_seq_one_letter_code
_entity_poly.pdbx_strand_id
1 'polypeptide(L)'
;MIIKIVDHVDWMTSPEQVADAVKRFRDAFWPNGILAETVPHRDNAIRMRTRIAAKTKLLGVMPDELKHILGAETTRKGILRVFEMFQHTQLNKRMVYVFLEGFLETLFSEYGFHDLFKKLHSPSKQMQIYKHKLQSTQSSYLQKR
;
A
#
# COMPACT_ATOMS: atom_id res chain seq x y z
N MET A 1 25.22 -0.84 -14.69
CA MET A 1 23.77 -0.84 -14.41
C MET A 1 23.50 -0.49 -12.95
N ILE A 2 24.14 -1.18 -11.98
CA ILE A 2 23.99 -0.91 -10.54
C ILE A 2 24.39 0.53 -10.15
N ILE A 3 25.54 1.03 -10.62
CA ILE A 3 26.00 2.40 -10.31
C ILE A 3 24.97 3.47 -10.76
N LYS A 4 24.40 3.32 -11.96
CA LYS A 4 23.36 4.23 -12.47
C LYS A 4 22.06 4.20 -11.66
N ILE A 5 21.73 3.07 -11.05
CA ILE A 5 20.55 2.94 -10.16
C ILE A 5 20.84 3.66 -8.85
N VAL A 6 22.03 3.46 -8.28
CA VAL A 6 22.47 4.15 -7.05
C VAL A 6 22.49 5.65 -7.26
N ASP A 7 23.14 6.15 -8.31
CA ASP A 7 23.19 7.59 -8.63
C ASP A 7 21.78 8.19 -8.80
N HIS A 8 20.87 7.43 -9.41
CA HIS A 8 19.49 7.87 -9.60
C HIS A 8 18.70 7.87 -8.28
N VAL A 9 18.91 6.87 -7.43
CA VAL A 9 18.30 6.82 -6.10
C VAL A 9 18.83 7.97 -5.25
N ASP A 10 20.14 8.21 -5.25
CA ASP A 10 20.79 9.32 -4.52
C ASP A 10 20.25 10.68 -4.98
N TRP A 11 20.03 10.85 -6.29
CA TRP A 11 19.37 12.04 -6.81
C TRP A 11 17.91 12.14 -6.34
N MET A 12 17.13 11.06 -6.40
CA MET A 12 15.72 11.05 -5.96
C MET A 12 15.57 11.30 -4.46
N THR A 13 16.56 10.92 -3.65
CA THR A 13 16.58 11.12 -2.20
C THR A 13 17.40 12.34 -1.77
N SER A 14 17.89 13.14 -2.72
CA SER A 14 18.59 14.38 -2.43
C SER A 14 17.72 15.35 -1.62
N PRO A 15 18.32 16.20 -0.76
CA PRO A 15 17.57 17.15 0.06
C PRO A 15 16.61 18.03 -0.75
N GLU A 16 16.98 18.40 -1.97
CA GLU A 16 16.17 19.21 -2.87
C GLU A 16 14.92 18.45 -3.34
N GLN A 17 15.07 17.20 -3.78
CA GLN A 17 13.94 16.36 -4.18
C GLN A 17 13.01 16.06 -3.00
N VAL A 18 13.58 15.82 -1.81
CA VAL A 18 12.80 15.60 -0.59
C VAL A 18 12.05 16.88 -0.19
N ALA A 19 12.69 18.04 -0.22
CA ALA A 19 12.05 19.31 0.09
C ALA A 19 10.89 19.61 -0.90
N ASP A 20 11.10 19.35 -2.18
CA ASP A 20 10.06 19.46 -3.20
C ASP A 20 8.91 18.47 -2.97
N ALA A 21 9.22 17.22 -2.59
CA ALA A 21 8.21 16.23 -2.25
C ALA A 21 7.37 16.67 -1.04
N VAL A 22 8.01 17.18 0.01
CA VAL A 22 7.34 17.74 1.20
C VAL A 22 6.47 18.94 0.83
N LYS A 23 6.98 19.84 -0.03
CA LYS A 23 6.21 20.99 -0.53
C LYS A 23 4.97 20.56 -1.31
N ARG A 24 5.12 19.62 -2.25
CA ARG A 24 3.99 19.06 -3.03
C ARG A 24 2.98 18.35 -2.13
N PHE A 25 3.45 17.62 -1.13
CA PHE A 25 2.59 17.00 -0.13
C PHE A 25 1.78 18.05 0.64
N ARG A 26 2.44 19.07 1.18
CA ARG A 26 1.78 20.19 1.85
C ARG A 26 0.74 20.85 0.95
N ASP A 27 1.10 21.18 -0.28
CA ASP A 27 0.21 21.89 -1.21
C ASP A 27 -0.97 21.03 -1.66
N ALA A 28 -0.84 19.71 -1.64
CA ALA A 28 -1.94 18.78 -1.95
C ALA A 28 -2.98 18.67 -0.83
N PHE A 29 -2.57 18.74 0.44
CA PHE A 29 -3.46 18.64 1.59
C PHE A 29 -3.92 20.00 2.13
N TRP A 30 -3.06 21.01 2.03
CA TRP A 30 -3.29 22.38 2.49
C TRP A 30 -2.90 23.42 1.42
N PRO A 31 -3.58 23.45 0.26
CA PRO A 31 -3.35 24.50 -0.73
C PRO A 31 -3.58 25.87 -0.09
N ASN A 32 -2.61 26.78 -0.22
CA ASN A 32 -2.63 28.11 0.42
C ASN A 32 -2.82 28.09 1.95
N GLY A 33 -2.52 26.97 2.61
CA GLY A 33 -2.66 26.82 4.07
C GLY A 33 -4.06 26.43 4.55
N ILE A 34 -5.02 26.19 3.64
CA ILE A 34 -6.38 25.77 3.97
C ILE A 34 -6.55 24.31 3.55
N LEU A 35 -7.25 23.52 4.37
CA LEU A 35 -7.52 22.11 4.05
C LEU A 35 -8.15 21.98 2.66
N ALA A 36 -7.58 21.11 1.83
CA ALA A 36 -8.04 20.90 0.47
C ALA A 36 -9.51 20.50 0.43
N GLU A 37 -10.26 21.06 -0.52
CA GLU A 37 -11.65 20.69 -0.72
C GLU A 37 -11.79 19.20 -1.06
N THR A 38 -12.93 18.62 -0.67
CA THR A 38 -13.23 17.23 -0.99
C THR A 38 -13.28 17.04 -2.49
N VAL A 39 -12.40 16.19 -3.02
CA VAL A 39 -12.36 15.88 -4.45
C VAL A 39 -13.72 15.32 -4.89
N PRO A 40 -14.33 15.85 -5.96
CA PRO A 40 -15.63 15.38 -6.43
C PRO A 40 -15.58 13.90 -6.81
N HIS A 41 -16.73 13.22 -6.70
CA HIS A 41 -16.83 11.82 -7.07
C HIS A 41 -16.48 11.62 -8.54
N ARG A 42 -15.55 10.70 -8.82
CA ARG A 42 -15.12 10.42 -10.20
C ARG A 42 -16.17 9.58 -10.92
N ASP A 43 -16.65 10.09 -12.04
CA ASP A 43 -17.56 9.37 -12.92
C ASP A 43 -16.97 8.02 -13.39
N ASN A 44 -17.85 7.03 -13.59
CA ASN A 44 -17.49 5.68 -14.02
C ASN A 44 -16.74 5.68 -15.36
N ALA A 45 -17.11 6.55 -16.31
CA ALA A 45 -16.40 6.64 -17.59
C ALA A 45 -14.97 7.17 -17.41
N ILE A 46 -14.76 8.13 -16.49
CA ILE A 46 -13.42 8.63 -16.15
C ILE A 46 -12.58 7.53 -15.49
N ARG A 47 -13.17 6.77 -14.56
CA ARG A 47 -12.50 5.65 -13.89
C ARG A 47 -12.09 4.57 -14.88
N MET A 48 -12.98 4.20 -15.81
CA MET A 48 -12.68 3.20 -16.84
C MET A 48 -11.53 3.65 -17.76
N ARG A 49 -11.59 4.89 -18.27
CA ARG A 49 -10.52 5.46 -19.11
C ARG A 49 -9.17 5.47 -18.39
N THR A 50 -9.15 5.90 -17.13
CA THR A 50 -7.94 5.93 -16.30
C THR A 50 -7.39 4.51 -16.09
N ARG A 51 -8.27 3.52 -15.85
CA ARG A 51 -7.89 2.11 -15.69
C ARG A 51 -7.21 1.56 -16.94
N ILE A 52 -7.77 1.82 -18.12
CA ILE A 52 -7.17 1.37 -19.40
C ILE A 52 -5.81 2.01 -19.59
N ALA A 53 -5.70 3.34 -19.43
CA ALA A 53 -4.44 4.06 -19.57
C ALA A 53 -3.36 3.54 -18.61
N ALA A 54 -3.72 3.29 -17.35
CA ALA A 54 -2.81 2.74 -16.35
C ALA A 54 -2.33 1.33 -16.71
N LYS A 55 -3.22 0.43 -17.14
CA LYS A 55 -2.86 -0.93 -17.58
C LYS A 55 -1.92 -0.89 -18.77
N THR A 56 -2.21 -0.06 -19.78
CA THR A 56 -1.34 0.12 -20.94
C THR A 56 0.03 0.63 -20.54
N LYS A 57 0.11 1.64 -19.67
CA LYS A 57 1.38 2.18 -19.18
C LYS A 57 2.17 1.12 -18.41
N LEU A 58 1.54 0.36 -17.51
CA LEU A 58 2.19 -0.70 -16.74
C LEU A 58 2.76 -1.81 -17.63
N LEU A 59 2.03 -2.23 -18.66
CA LEU A 59 2.52 -3.23 -19.60
C LEU A 59 3.62 -2.66 -20.51
N GLY A 60 3.55 -1.37 -20.85
CA GLY A 60 4.56 -0.70 -21.67
C GLY A 60 5.89 -0.46 -20.97
N VAL A 61 5.89 -0.28 -19.64
CA VAL A 61 7.13 -0.13 -18.84
C VAL A 61 7.70 -1.46 -18.36
N MET A 62 7.14 -2.60 -18.77
CA MET A 62 7.61 -3.93 -18.39
C MET A 62 9.00 -4.21 -18.99
N PRO A 63 10.03 -4.47 -18.15
CA PRO A 63 11.36 -4.85 -18.63
C PRO A 63 11.34 -6.14 -19.43
N ASP A 64 12.14 -6.21 -20.49
CA ASP A 64 12.22 -7.41 -21.35
C ASP A 64 12.91 -8.58 -20.64
N GLU A 65 13.78 -8.29 -19.67
CA GLU A 65 14.43 -9.28 -18.82
C GLU A 65 13.40 -10.07 -18.00
N LEU A 66 12.34 -9.41 -17.51
CA LEU A 66 11.28 -10.10 -16.78
C LEU A 66 10.52 -11.08 -17.69
N LYS A 67 10.23 -10.66 -18.93
CA LYS A 67 9.58 -11.53 -19.91
C LYS A 67 10.47 -12.71 -20.27
N HIS A 68 11.79 -12.50 -20.35
CA HIS A 68 12.75 -13.55 -20.67
C HIS A 68 12.88 -14.59 -19.55
N ILE A 69 12.89 -14.15 -18.28
CA ILE A 69 13.06 -15.02 -17.11
C ILE A 69 11.78 -15.82 -16.80
N LEU A 70 10.62 -15.16 -16.81
CA LEU A 70 9.35 -15.74 -16.33
C LEU A 70 8.41 -16.21 -17.45
N GLY A 71 8.70 -15.82 -18.70
CA GLY A 71 7.81 -15.95 -19.84
C GLY A 71 6.87 -14.77 -19.98
N ALA A 72 6.60 -14.38 -21.24
CA ALA A 72 5.82 -13.18 -21.57
C ALA A 72 4.39 -13.22 -20.99
N GLU A 73 3.70 -14.36 -21.08
CA GLU A 73 2.31 -14.48 -20.61
C GLU A 73 2.22 -14.48 -19.08
N THR A 74 3.14 -15.18 -18.40
CA THR A 74 3.22 -15.20 -16.93
C THR A 74 3.47 -13.79 -16.40
N THR A 75 4.41 -13.06 -17.00
CA THR A 75 4.76 -11.70 -16.58
C THR A 75 3.58 -10.75 -16.79
N ARG A 76 2.92 -10.83 -17.95
CA ARG A 76 1.71 -10.04 -18.24
C ARG A 76 0.60 -10.28 -17.22
N LYS A 77 0.28 -11.55 -16.93
CA LYS A 77 -0.72 -11.91 -15.90
C LYS A 77 -0.30 -11.39 -14.52
N GLY A 78 0.97 -11.51 -14.16
CA GLY A 78 1.51 -11.02 -12.89
C GLY A 78 1.33 -9.52 -12.71
N ILE A 79 1.74 -8.72 -13.69
CA ILE A 79 1.61 -7.25 -13.63
C ILE A 79 0.14 -6.84 -13.54
N LEU A 80 -0.73 -7.43 -14.36
CA LEU A 80 -2.17 -7.14 -14.30
C LEU A 80 -2.76 -7.57 -12.95
N ARG A 81 -2.30 -8.67 -12.36
CA ARG A 81 -2.74 -9.10 -11.03
C ARG A 81 -2.35 -8.08 -9.95
N VAL A 82 -1.13 -7.58 -9.98
CA VAL A 82 -0.65 -6.51 -9.08
C VAL A 82 -1.52 -5.26 -9.25
N PHE A 83 -1.81 -4.86 -10.48
CA PHE A 83 -2.73 -3.74 -10.74
C PHE A 83 -4.11 -3.96 -10.10
N GLU A 84 -4.70 -5.15 -10.28
CA GLU A 84 -5.99 -5.49 -9.66
C GLU A 84 -5.92 -5.52 -8.13
N MET A 85 -4.79 -5.95 -7.54
CA MET A 85 -4.59 -5.88 -6.09
C MET A 85 -4.69 -4.45 -5.56
N PHE A 86 -4.11 -3.48 -6.28
CA PHE A 86 -4.24 -2.06 -5.95
C PHE A 86 -5.66 -1.51 -6.17
N GLN A 87 -6.59 -2.25 -6.78
CA GLN A 87 -7.99 -1.81 -6.89
C GLN A 87 -8.80 -2.17 -5.63
N HIS A 88 -8.27 -3.00 -4.72
CA HIS A 88 -8.96 -3.41 -3.51
C HIS A 88 -8.81 -2.38 -2.38
N THR A 89 -9.86 -1.60 -2.14
CA THR A 89 -9.88 -0.53 -1.12
C THR A 89 -9.49 -1.02 0.28
N GLN A 90 -9.90 -2.22 0.69
CA GLN A 90 -9.57 -2.76 2.01
C GLN A 90 -8.07 -3.08 2.15
N LEU A 91 -7.46 -3.64 1.11
CA LEU A 91 -6.01 -3.92 1.11
C LEU A 91 -5.23 -2.60 1.12
N ASN A 92 -5.64 -1.63 0.29
CA ASN A 92 -5.01 -0.31 0.26
C ASN A 92 -5.13 0.40 1.61
N LYS A 93 -6.29 0.33 2.26
CA LYS A 93 -6.50 0.92 3.60
C LYS A 93 -5.56 0.31 4.64
N ARG A 94 -5.42 -1.02 4.66
CA ARG A 94 -4.47 -1.70 5.55
C ARG A 94 -3.03 -1.31 5.23
N MET A 95 -2.67 -1.28 3.95
CA MET A 95 -1.36 -0.88 3.49
C MET A 95 -1.00 0.53 3.96
N VAL A 96 -1.91 1.50 3.80
CA VAL A 96 -1.72 2.89 4.28
C VAL A 96 -1.50 2.94 5.79
N TYR A 97 -2.27 2.18 6.58
CA TYR A 97 -2.07 2.15 8.03
C TYR A 97 -0.70 1.59 8.41
N VAL A 98 -0.29 0.48 7.79
CA VAL A 98 1.04 -0.11 8.06
C VAL A 98 2.17 0.86 7.69
N PHE A 99 2.04 1.55 6.55
CA PHE A 99 3.02 2.59 6.17
C PHE A 99 3.04 3.75 7.16
N LEU A 100 1.87 4.23 7.60
CA LEU A 100 1.78 5.34 8.55
C LEU A 100 2.37 4.95 9.92
N GLU A 101 2.12 3.72 10.37
CA GLU A 101 2.71 3.19 11.60
C GLU A 101 4.23 3.21 11.53
N GLY A 102 4.82 2.62 10.47
CA GLY A 102 6.28 2.63 10.28
C GLY A 102 6.85 4.05 10.10
N PHE A 103 6.12 4.94 9.44
CA PHE A 103 6.52 6.33 9.28
C PHE A 103 6.55 7.09 10.62
N LEU A 104 5.51 6.94 11.45
CA LEU A 104 5.47 7.55 12.77
C LEU A 104 6.54 6.97 13.70
N GLU A 105 6.77 5.66 13.66
CA GLU A 105 7.85 5.02 14.42
C GLU A 105 9.23 5.54 13.99
N THR A 106 9.44 5.78 12.70
CA THR A 106 10.70 6.31 12.16
C THR A 106 10.91 7.79 12.51
N LEU A 107 9.87 8.63 12.42
CA LEU A 107 9.98 10.07 12.72
C LEU A 107 10.04 10.36 14.22
N PHE A 108 9.33 9.58 15.02
CA PHE A 108 9.13 9.82 16.45
C PHE A 108 9.60 8.62 17.27
N SER A 109 10.83 8.18 17.02
CA SER A 109 11.42 7.00 17.67
C SER A 109 11.45 7.09 19.20
N GLU A 110 11.42 8.31 19.75
CA GLU A 110 11.47 8.58 21.19
C GLU A 110 10.12 8.39 21.91
N TYR A 111 8.99 8.35 21.18
CA TYR A 111 7.64 8.35 21.77
C TYR A 111 7.06 6.96 22.03
N GLY A 112 7.85 5.90 21.88
CA GLY A 112 7.44 4.53 22.20
C GLY A 112 6.30 3.98 21.31
N PHE A 113 6.14 4.51 20.09
CA PHE A 113 5.08 4.12 19.16
C PHE A 113 5.06 2.62 18.85
N HIS A 114 6.22 1.96 18.86
CA HIS A 114 6.33 0.51 18.70
C HIS A 114 5.47 -0.28 19.69
N ASP A 115 5.53 0.07 20.97
CA ASP A 115 4.77 -0.63 22.02
C ASP A 115 3.28 -0.28 21.96
N LEU A 116 2.95 0.95 21.56
CA LEU A 116 1.58 1.36 21.32
C LEU A 116 0.95 0.58 20.15
N PHE A 117 1.65 0.45 19.03
CA PHE A 117 1.17 -0.30 17.87
C PHE A 117 1.08 -1.80 18.17
N LYS A 118 2.04 -2.39 18.87
CA LYS A 118 1.92 -3.77 19.37
C LYS A 118 0.67 -3.98 20.22
N LYS A 119 0.36 -3.03 21.10
CA LYS A 119 -0.85 -3.07 21.94
C LYS A 119 -2.12 -2.90 21.10
N LEU A 120 -2.09 -2.04 20.08
CA LEU A 120 -3.22 -1.78 19.18
C LEU A 120 -3.54 -2.98 18.26
N HIS A 121 -2.51 -3.66 17.75
CA HIS A 121 -2.65 -4.90 16.96
C HIS A 121 -2.94 -6.13 17.83
N SER A 122 -2.82 -6.01 19.16
CA SER A 122 -3.21 -7.09 20.06
C SER A 122 -4.69 -7.41 19.86
N PRO A 123 -5.06 -8.67 19.56
CA PRO A 123 -6.44 -9.02 19.31
C PRO A 123 -7.27 -8.67 20.55
N SER A 124 -8.37 -7.94 20.34
CA SER A 124 -9.24 -7.53 21.45
C SER A 124 -9.69 -8.75 22.25
N LYS A 125 -9.92 -8.58 23.56
CA LYS A 125 -10.41 -9.66 24.44
C LYS A 125 -11.64 -10.35 23.85
N GLN A 126 -12.52 -9.60 23.18
CA GLN A 126 -13.71 -10.13 22.52
C GLN A 126 -13.39 -11.01 21.30
N MET A 127 -12.44 -10.61 20.46
CA MET A 127 -11.98 -11.41 19.32
C MET A 127 -11.33 -12.72 19.78
N GLN A 128 -10.57 -12.67 20.87
CA GLN A 128 -9.96 -13.86 21.48
C GLN A 128 -11.02 -14.82 22.03
N ILE A 129 -12.02 -14.31 22.75
CA ILE A 129 -13.16 -15.10 23.26
C ILE A 129 -13.93 -15.74 22.11
N TYR A 130 -14.18 -15.00 21.03
CA TYR A 130 -14.86 -15.52 19.85
C TYR A 130 -14.06 -16.63 19.17
N LYS A 131 -12.73 -16.45 18.99
CA LYS A 131 -11.84 -17.47 18.44
C LYS A 131 -11.79 -18.73 19.31
N HIS A 132 -11.75 -18.58 20.63
CA HIS A 132 -11.76 -19.69 21.57
C HIS A 132 -13.11 -20.45 21.52
N LYS A 133 -14.24 -19.73 21.44
CA LYS A 133 -15.56 -20.36 21.24
C LYS A 133 -15.62 -21.15 19.94
N LEU A 134 -15.21 -20.56 18.80
CA LEU A 134 -15.17 -21.25 17.51
C LEU A 134 -14.31 -22.53 17.56
N GLN A 135 -13.15 -22.48 18.19
CA GLN A 135 -12.28 -23.65 18.36
C GLN A 135 -12.93 -24.72 19.25
N SER A 136 -13.55 -24.34 20.37
CA SER A 136 -14.27 -25.29 21.24
C SER A 136 -15.48 -25.95 20.54
N THR A 137 -16.17 -25.19 19.70
CA THR A 137 -17.32 -25.65 18.91
C THR A 137 -16.86 -26.59 17.78
N GLN A 138 -15.77 -26.30 17.07
CA GLN A 138 -15.21 -27.21 16.07
C GLN A 138 -14.70 -28.52 16.68
N SER A 139 -14.03 -28.48 17.82
CA SER A 139 -13.55 -29.68 18.51
C SER A 139 -14.70 -30.59 18.98
N SER A 140 -15.83 -30.00 19.41
CA SER A 140 -17.01 -30.77 19.82
C SER A 140 -17.79 -31.39 18.65
N TYR A 141 -17.68 -30.84 17.43
CA TYR A 141 -18.19 -31.49 16.22
C TYR A 141 -17.31 -32.65 15.73
N LEU A 142 -15.99 -32.58 15.95
CA LEU A 142 -15.06 -33.65 15.59
C LEU A 142 -15.12 -34.85 16.55
N GLN A 143 -15.55 -34.64 17.80
CA GLN A 143 -15.73 -35.70 18.82
C GLN A 143 -17.06 -36.46 18.72
N LYS A 144 -18.01 -35.99 17.89
CA LYS A 144 -19.32 -36.64 17.66
C LYS A 144 -19.37 -37.48 16.37
N ARG A 145 -18.22 -37.78 15.77
CA ARG A 145 -18.08 -38.69 14.63
C ARG A 145 -17.30 -39.93 15.04
#